data_AF-A0A0J9WW33-F1
#
_entry.id   AF-A0A0J9WW33-F1
#
_cell.length_a   1.000
_cell.length_b   1.000
_cell.length_c   1.000
_cell.angle_alpha   90.00
_cell.angle_beta   90.00
_cell.angle_gamma   90.00
#
_symmetry.space_group_name_H-M   'P 1'
#
loop_
_entity.id
_entity.type
_entity.pdbx_description
1 polymer ?
#
loop_
_entity_poly.entity_id
_entity_poly.type
_entity_poly.pdbx_seq_one_letter_code
_entity_poly.pdbx_strand_id
1 'polypeptide(L)'
;MQSVFHWGTSIPKPKRIGGPRSHGACGSCRKSHLKCDETRPSCKRCAVMGYSCEYKQWQKKAGRPITCRATQRTILPATDAKIMTNGRVSGPSTTDFSESAESSPQDSPRCHVQIQWRYSGASEEQVHPHEMILSGQLDIPRAPIPINLFTIHMPFKSRELFYYFYKADQALEVIGHKQHQDCLVSVMEHAHAFRNALLIASLHYTLNTGNSQHFQSTFLFHKLQTIRMVNDWLVNQTSESVTCIIRQIASLCFVELCLGEIANAETHLNGIVSLLKQIGPCGTNESDPTQQELADRYFIFTYTLVAGFKGRLGALLRINSQRNVYDLSQQEALDMTYTITRSEVSTGGLRIKLSAIRLLPSLLAPIPLGSTLKDINGLGTIISLRSMTDKVDEARKEYFTEVESLRGVFDAAWATGAASQVLANYVASHIQSTSIHDTQTPPLDFPYRFTTTCCAMYIATNLYMHRVLGICDPGVIERSTSEHMMYLYRRDLSRMYARWKDDPGHDGDFIFWQLMIGAIHICAYEPDSDVAVFFSCSIRDWSRRVGIKQWLNARAALMRVTWPVMPEEGSPAQLVWDKAHGV
;
A
#
# COMPACT_ATOMS: atom_id res chain seq x y z
N MET A 1 -60.84 -6.23 28.97
CA MET A 1 -59.90 -5.19 28.52
C MET A 1 -59.05 -4.77 29.72
N GLN A 2 -57.76 -5.11 29.65
CA GLN A 2 -56.60 -4.57 30.39
C GLN A 2 -56.63 -4.50 31.93
N SER A 3 -55.97 -5.48 32.56
CA SER A 3 -55.41 -5.34 33.92
C SER A 3 -53.98 -4.80 33.85
N VAL A 4 -53.72 -3.77 34.65
CA VAL A 4 -52.43 -3.10 34.82
C VAL A 4 -51.52 -3.98 35.69
N PHE A 5 -50.35 -4.37 35.18
CA PHE A 5 -49.27 -4.94 35.97
C PHE A 5 -48.10 -3.95 36.05
N HIS A 6 -47.76 -3.56 37.28
CA HIS A 6 -46.53 -2.87 37.65
C HIS A 6 -45.33 -3.79 37.43
N TRP A 7 -44.29 -3.28 36.78
CA TRP A 7 -42.97 -3.92 36.74
C TRP A 7 -42.04 -3.23 37.72
N GLY A 8 -41.56 -4.03 38.67
CA GLY A 8 -40.64 -3.64 39.72
C GLY A 8 -39.25 -3.24 39.21
N THR A 9 -38.60 -2.49 40.07
CA THR A 9 -37.23 -2.01 40.04
C THR A 9 -36.22 -3.11 39.69
N SER A 10 -35.36 -2.83 38.70
CA SER A 10 -34.27 -3.72 38.30
C SER A 10 -33.14 -3.68 39.34
N ILE A 11 -32.91 -4.83 39.98
CA ILE A 11 -31.75 -5.05 40.84
C ILE A 11 -30.48 -4.98 39.97
N PRO A 12 -29.49 -4.11 40.29
CA PRO A 12 -28.26 -4.04 39.52
C PRO A 12 -27.46 -5.34 39.69
N LYS A 13 -27.10 -5.97 38.56
CA LYS A 13 -26.22 -7.14 38.52
C LYS A 13 -24.85 -6.77 39.11
N PRO A 14 -24.25 -7.60 40.00
CA PRO A 14 -22.96 -7.28 40.59
C PRO A 14 -21.88 -7.22 39.51
N LYS A 15 -21.14 -6.12 39.46
CA LYS A 15 -19.89 -5.98 38.70
C LYS A 15 -18.95 -7.11 39.11
N ARG A 16 -18.62 -8.02 38.18
CA ARG A 16 -17.54 -9.00 38.39
C ARG A 16 -16.22 -8.25 38.41
N ILE A 17 -15.70 -8.03 39.62
CA ILE A 17 -14.31 -7.66 39.85
C ILE A 17 -13.46 -8.82 39.33
N GLY A 18 -12.75 -8.59 38.21
CA GLY A 18 -11.78 -9.54 37.70
C GLY A 18 -10.65 -9.68 38.69
N GLY A 19 -10.72 -10.72 39.54
CA GLY A 19 -9.66 -11.04 40.49
C GLY A 19 -8.35 -11.43 39.79
N PRO A 20 -7.23 -11.47 40.53
CA PRO A 20 -5.90 -11.77 40.01
C PRO A 20 -5.87 -13.08 39.21
N ARG A 21 -5.09 -13.12 38.13
CA ARG A 21 -4.85 -14.35 37.36
C ARG A 21 -4.20 -15.38 38.30
N SER A 22 -4.88 -16.50 38.51
CA SER A 22 -4.45 -17.59 39.37
C SER A 22 -3.25 -18.30 38.71
N HIS A 23 -2.04 -18.06 39.22
CA HIS A 23 -0.80 -18.64 38.68
C HIS A 23 -0.68 -20.16 38.93
N GLY A 24 -1.56 -20.76 39.73
CA GLY A 24 -1.51 -22.15 40.18
C GLY A 24 -2.63 -23.06 39.65
N ALA A 25 -3.32 -22.70 38.56
CA ALA A 25 -4.39 -23.54 38.00
C ALA A 25 -3.90 -24.97 37.67
N CYS A 26 -4.71 -25.99 37.98
CA CYS A 26 -4.40 -27.38 37.64
C CYS A 26 -4.29 -27.57 36.12
N GLY A 27 -3.60 -28.64 35.69
CA GLY A 27 -3.36 -28.93 34.27
C GLY A 27 -4.64 -28.98 33.43
N SER A 28 -5.72 -29.56 33.96
CA SER A 28 -6.99 -29.71 33.24
C SER A 28 -7.71 -28.38 33.07
N CYS A 29 -7.84 -27.58 34.12
CA CYS A 29 -8.42 -26.24 33.99
C CYS A 29 -7.56 -25.31 33.12
N ARG A 30 -6.24 -25.49 33.14
CA ARG A 30 -5.30 -24.72 32.30
C ARG A 30 -5.44 -25.07 30.82
N LYS A 31 -5.53 -26.35 30.45
CA LYS A 31 -5.77 -26.78 29.06
C LYS A 31 -7.11 -26.28 28.52
N SER A 32 -8.14 -26.23 29.37
CA SER A 32 -9.47 -25.77 28.97
C SER A 32 -9.68 -24.26 29.05
N HIS A 33 -8.67 -23.47 29.43
CA HIS A 33 -8.76 -22.02 29.66
C HIS A 33 -9.89 -21.62 30.64
N LEU A 34 -10.13 -22.46 31.65
CA LEU A 34 -11.18 -22.26 32.65
C LEU A 34 -10.59 -21.83 34.00
N LYS A 35 -11.35 -21.06 34.78
CA LYS A 35 -10.95 -20.64 36.14
C LYS A 35 -10.86 -21.87 37.06
N CYS A 36 -9.69 -22.07 37.67
CA CYS A 36 -9.44 -23.08 38.70
C CYS A 36 -9.60 -22.46 40.08
N ASP A 37 -10.18 -23.18 41.03
CA ASP A 37 -10.30 -22.76 42.44
C ASP A 37 -9.13 -23.23 43.31
N GLU A 38 -8.13 -23.91 42.72
CA GLU A 38 -6.87 -24.32 43.36
C GLU A 38 -7.01 -25.22 44.60
N THR A 39 -8.21 -25.76 44.87
CA THR A 39 -8.46 -26.69 45.98
C THR A 39 -7.73 -28.03 45.75
N ARG A 40 -7.10 -28.55 46.80
CA ARG A 40 -6.34 -29.81 46.77
C ARG A 40 -7.06 -30.87 47.62
N PRO A 41 -7.06 -32.16 47.24
CA PRO A 41 -6.28 -32.76 46.14
C PRO A 41 -6.85 -32.57 44.73
N SER A 42 -8.14 -32.23 44.58
CA SER A 42 -8.77 -31.94 43.29
C SER A 42 -9.59 -30.65 43.36
N CYS A 43 -9.48 -29.82 42.31
CA CYS A 43 -10.26 -28.60 42.18
C CYS A 43 -11.77 -28.93 42.11
N LYS A 44 -12.65 -28.08 42.64
CA LYS A 44 -14.11 -28.34 42.67
C LYS A 44 -14.67 -28.64 41.28
N ARG A 45 -14.14 -27.98 40.26
CA ARG A 45 -14.57 -28.20 38.87
C ARG A 45 -14.16 -29.56 38.33
N CYS A 46 -12.93 -30.00 38.60
CA CYS A 46 -12.47 -31.32 38.18
C CYS A 46 -13.22 -32.41 38.95
N ALA A 47 -13.54 -32.18 40.23
CA ALA A 47 -14.33 -33.11 41.03
C ALA A 47 -15.76 -33.29 40.49
N VAL A 48 -16.44 -32.20 40.11
CA VAL A 48 -17.80 -32.27 39.55
C VAL A 48 -17.82 -32.88 38.15
N MET A 49 -16.82 -32.59 37.33
CA MET A 49 -16.77 -33.04 35.93
C MET A 49 -16.12 -34.44 35.76
N GLY A 50 -15.61 -35.04 36.84
CA GLY A 50 -14.89 -36.31 36.78
C GLY A 50 -13.54 -36.25 36.05
N TYR A 51 -12.92 -35.08 35.94
CA TYR A 51 -11.62 -34.92 35.27
C TYR A 51 -10.45 -35.24 36.22
N SER A 52 -9.39 -35.83 35.67
CA SER A 52 -8.11 -35.96 36.39
C SER A 52 -7.54 -34.57 36.73
N CYS A 53 -7.24 -34.32 38.01
CA CYS A 53 -6.78 -33.02 38.50
C CYS A 53 -5.31 -33.10 38.95
N GLU A 54 -4.40 -32.59 38.13
CA GLU A 54 -2.96 -32.60 38.44
C GLU A 54 -2.38 -31.19 38.56
N TYR A 55 -1.70 -30.90 39.68
CA TYR A 55 -0.95 -29.67 39.90
C TYR A 55 0.55 -29.95 39.70
N LYS A 56 1.13 -29.46 38.60
CA LYS A 56 2.57 -29.59 38.34
C LYS A 56 3.36 -28.60 39.20
N GLN A 57 4.41 -29.07 39.89
CA GLN A 57 5.33 -28.20 40.63
C GLN A 57 6.27 -27.48 39.64
N TRP A 58 6.35 -26.15 39.72
CA TRP A 58 7.18 -25.34 38.83
C TRP A 58 8.60 -25.21 39.39
N GLN A 59 9.61 -25.74 38.68
CA GLN A 59 11.02 -25.47 39.01
C GLN A 59 11.49 -24.17 38.33
N LYS A 60 12.01 -23.22 39.13
CA LYS A 60 12.48 -21.91 38.68
C LYS A 60 13.81 -22.07 37.89
N LYS A 61 13.83 -21.68 36.62
CA LYS A 61 15.10 -21.41 35.91
C LYS A 61 15.62 -20.02 36.32
N ALA A 62 16.89 -19.96 36.75
CA ALA A 62 17.58 -18.77 37.22
C ALA A 62 17.71 -17.70 36.11
N GLY A 63 17.59 -16.42 36.50
CA GLY A 63 17.40 -15.28 35.60
C GLY A 63 18.67 -14.64 35.04
N ARG A 64 18.45 -13.60 34.22
CA ARG A 64 19.41 -12.50 33.94
C ARG A 64 18.67 -11.15 34.05
N PRO A 65 19.32 -10.06 34.49
CA PRO A 65 18.65 -8.84 34.92
C PRO A 65 18.31 -7.92 33.74
N ILE A 66 17.11 -7.34 33.73
CA ILE A 66 16.72 -6.24 32.85
C ILE A 66 16.81 -4.95 33.67
N THR A 67 17.63 -4.00 33.23
CA THR A 67 17.70 -2.64 33.78
C THR A 67 16.48 -1.83 33.31
N CYS A 68 15.65 -1.37 34.24
CA CYS A 68 14.52 -0.49 33.95
C CYS A 68 14.96 0.98 33.86
N ARG A 69 14.66 1.66 32.75
CA ARG A 69 14.51 3.13 32.70
C ARG A 69 13.03 3.45 32.64
N ALA A 70 12.52 4.05 33.71
CA ALA A 70 11.14 4.51 33.82
C ALA A 70 11.00 5.92 33.21
N THR A 71 10.04 6.11 32.30
CA THR A 71 9.53 7.42 31.92
C THR A 71 8.08 7.52 32.38
N GLN A 72 7.86 8.24 33.49
CA GLN A 72 6.54 8.71 33.88
C GLN A 72 6.20 9.95 33.03
N ARG A 73 5.09 9.91 32.28
CA ARG A 73 4.44 11.10 31.70
C ARG A 73 3.30 11.53 32.62
N THR A 74 3.37 12.77 33.09
CA THR A 74 2.30 13.46 33.83
C THR A 74 1.40 14.20 32.84
N ILE A 75 0.08 14.07 33.01
CA ILE A 75 -0.98 14.73 32.24
C ILE A 75 -1.54 15.88 33.09
N LEU A 76 -1.71 17.09 32.54
CA LEU A 76 -2.69 18.11 32.98
C LEU A 76 -3.06 19.08 31.81
N PRO A 77 -4.20 19.80 31.87
CA PRO A 77 -5.19 19.91 30.78
C PRO A 77 -5.27 21.28 30.06
N ALA A 78 -6.15 21.31 29.06
CA ALA A 78 -6.46 22.39 28.10
C ALA A 78 -7.22 23.59 28.67
N THR A 79 -7.11 24.73 27.97
CA THR A 79 -8.01 25.89 28.09
C THR A 79 -8.34 26.48 26.72
N ASP A 80 -9.64 26.72 26.52
CA ASP A 80 -10.32 27.35 25.39
C ASP A 80 -9.97 28.83 25.18
N ALA A 81 -10.14 29.34 23.96
CA ALA A 81 -11.04 30.48 23.67
C ALA A 81 -11.12 30.82 22.16
N LYS A 82 -12.36 31.06 21.71
CA LYS A 82 -12.85 31.55 20.40
C LYS A 82 -12.30 32.92 20.02
N ILE A 83 -12.36 33.25 18.73
CA ILE A 83 -12.94 34.52 18.20
C ILE A 83 -13.47 34.28 16.77
N MET A 84 -14.73 34.67 16.56
CA MET A 84 -15.41 34.82 15.25
C MET A 84 -15.10 36.20 14.67
N THR A 85 -15.11 36.35 13.34
CA THR A 85 -15.78 37.49 12.69
C THR A 85 -16.19 37.15 11.26
N ASN A 86 -17.43 37.55 10.94
CA ASN A 86 -18.12 37.48 9.65
C ASN A 86 -17.55 38.45 8.60
N GLY A 87 -17.77 38.12 7.32
CA GLY A 87 -17.66 39.07 6.22
C GLY A 87 -18.39 38.55 4.98
N ARG A 88 -19.60 39.08 4.75
CA ARG A 88 -20.53 38.78 3.66
C ARG A 88 -20.43 39.91 2.63
N VAL A 89 -20.16 39.63 1.35
CA VAL A 89 -20.51 40.55 0.25
C VAL A 89 -20.93 39.75 -0.99
N SER A 90 -21.98 40.29 -1.60
CA SER A 90 -22.86 39.82 -2.67
C SER A 90 -22.22 39.78 -4.08
N GLY A 91 -22.85 39.03 -5.00
CA GLY A 91 -22.64 39.09 -6.46
C GLY A 91 -23.05 40.44 -7.08
N PRO A 92 -23.02 40.59 -8.43
CA PRO A 92 -24.02 39.93 -9.32
C PRO A 92 -23.50 39.50 -10.72
N SER A 93 -24.12 38.46 -11.31
CA SER A 93 -24.93 38.42 -12.56
C SER A 93 -24.25 38.76 -13.88
N THR A 94 -24.47 37.91 -14.90
CA THR A 94 -25.20 38.15 -16.19
C THR A 94 -24.80 37.09 -17.24
N THR A 95 -25.74 36.22 -17.70
CA THR A 95 -26.34 36.12 -19.08
C THR A 95 -25.38 35.64 -20.20
N ASP A 96 -25.69 34.83 -21.21
CA ASP A 96 -26.90 34.17 -21.74
C ASP A 96 -26.46 33.21 -22.91
N PHE A 97 -27.43 32.46 -23.45
CA PHE A 97 -27.53 31.76 -24.77
C PHE A 97 -26.85 30.37 -24.89
N SER A 98 -27.56 29.23 -24.99
CA SER A 98 -28.46 28.73 -26.09
C SER A 98 -27.67 28.46 -27.38
N GLU A 99 -27.79 27.38 -28.16
CA GLU A 99 -28.81 26.32 -28.30
C GLU A 99 -28.28 25.25 -29.28
N SER A 100 -28.82 24.01 -29.18
CA SER A 100 -29.19 23.07 -30.28
C SER A 100 -28.10 22.40 -31.14
N ALA A 101 -27.90 21.07 -31.06
CA ALA A 101 -28.69 19.94 -31.60
C ALA A 101 -28.26 19.55 -33.03
N GLU A 102 -27.76 18.33 -33.27
CA GLU A 102 -28.37 17.20 -34.02
C GLU A 102 -27.18 16.32 -34.48
N SER A 103 -27.18 15.02 -34.80
CA SER A 103 -28.13 13.90 -34.86
C SER A 103 -27.29 12.61 -35.05
N SER A 104 -27.81 11.46 -34.60
CA SER A 104 -27.22 10.10 -34.72
C SER A 104 -27.20 9.56 -36.16
N PRO A 105 -26.53 8.41 -36.47
CA PRO A 105 -27.14 7.10 -36.20
C PRO A 105 -26.16 5.97 -35.78
N GLN A 106 -26.80 4.89 -35.32
CA GLN A 106 -26.31 3.70 -34.62
C GLN A 106 -25.54 2.70 -35.49
N ASP A 107 -24.65 1.92 -34.86
CA ASP A 107 -24.50 0.50 -35.20
C ASP A 107 -24.00 -0.36 -34.01
N SER A 108 -24.40 -1.64 -34.04
CA SER A 108 -24.54 -2.60 -32.92
C SER A 108 -23.24 -3.10 -32.24
N PRO A 109 -23.26 -3.50 -30.94
CA PRO A 109 -22.07 -3.98 -30.24
C PRO A 109 -21.90 -5.52 -30.27
N ARG A 110 -20.75 -6.00 -30.76
CA ARG A 110 -20.23 -7.34 -30.46
C ARG A 110 -19.39 -7.28 -29.19
N CYS A 111 -19.74 -8.14 -28.23
CA CYS A 111 -19.19 -8.21 -26.89
C CYS A 111 -17.78 -8.86 -26.90
N HIS A 112 -16.74 -8.09 -26.62
CA HIS A 112 -15.42 -8.58 -26.24
C HIS A 112 -14.89 -7.70 -25.09
N VAL A 113 -14.72 -8.31 -23.91
CA VAL A 113 -14.32 -7.62 -22.68
C VAL A 113 -12.80 -7.51 -22.64
N GLN A 114 -12.30 -6.31 -22.93
CA GLN A 114 -10.90 -5.92 -22.77
C GLN A 114 -10.80 -5.09 -21.48
N ILE A 115 -9.87 -5.42 -20.59
CA ILE A 115 -9.51 -4.55 -19.45
C ILE A 115 -8.63 -3.44 -20.01
N GLN A 116 -9.28 -2.44 -20.59
CA GLN A 116 -8.69 -1.16 -20.93
C GLN A 116 -9.31 -0.15 -19.97
N TRP A 117 -8.48 0.46 -19.11
CA TRP A 117 -8.85 1.72 -18.50
C TRP A 117 -9.04 2.70 -19.67
N ARG A 118 -10.28 2.93 -20.11
CA ARG A 118 -10.57 3.87 -21.19
C ARG A 118 -10.16 5.26 -20.71
N TYR A 119 -8.96 5.68 -21.11
CA TYR A 119 -8.70 7.09 -21.37
C TYR A 119 -9.49 7.44 -22.64
N SER A 120 -10.78 7.75 -22.46
CA SER A 120 -11.44 8.63 -23.41
C SER A 120 -10.98 10.04 -23.05
N GLY A 121 -10.25 10.71 -23.93
CA GLY A 121 -10.02 12.14 -23.79
C GLY A 121 -11.38 12.80 -23.65
N ALA A 122 -11.67 13.34 -22.47
CA ALA A 122 -12.93 14.02 -22.23
C ALA A 122 -12.94 15.28 -23.11
N SER A 123 -13.68 15.22 -24.22
CA SER A 123 -14.39 16.39 -24.70
C SER A 123 -15.21 16.93 -23.52
N GLU A 124 -15.24 18.25 -23.37
CA GLU A 124 -15.88 19.01 -22.29
C GLU A 124 -17.34 18.62 -22.05
N GLU A 125 -17.59 17.49 -21.40
CA GLU A 125 -18.84 17.18 -20.74
C GLU A 125 -18.71 17.61 -19.29
N GLN A 126 -19.59 18.53 -18.89
CA GLN A 126 -19.67 19.10 -17.55
C GLN A 126 -19.85 17.98 -16.50
N VAL A 127 -18.74 17.59 -15.85
CA VAL A 127 -18.76 16.67 -14.72
C VAL A 127 -19.32 17.41 -13.51
N HIS A 128 -20.51 17.01 -13.05
CA HIS A 128 -21.08 17.52 -11.80
C HIS A 128 -20.17 17.16 -10.60
N PRO A 129 -19.68 18.14 -9.80
CA PRO A 129 -18.61 17.90 -8.80
C PRO A 129 -19.00 17.16 -7.50
N HIS A 130 -20.14 16.47 -7.40
CA HIS A 130 -20.72 16.12 -6.08
C HIS A 130 -21.16 14.68 -5.83
N GLU A 131 -20.63 13.69 -6.55
CA GLU A 131 -20.85 12.28 -6.14
C GLU A 131 -19.78 11.80 -5.15
N MET A 132 -19.98 12.09 -3.86
CA MET A 132 -19.42 11.25 -2.80
C MET A 132 -19.96 9.82 -3.00
N ILE A 133 -19.09 8.80 -2.96
CA ILE A 133 -19.52 7.40 -2.92
C ILE A 133 -20.34 7.20 -1.64
N LEU A 134 -21.67 7.23 -1.81
CA LEU A 134 -22.74 7.13 -0.81
C LEU A 134 -22.36 7.61 0.61
N SER A 135 -22.60 8.89 0.87
CA SER A 135 -22.75 9.46 2.22
C SER A 135 -24.22 9.55 2.68
N GLY A 136 -25.16 8.98 1.93
CA GLY A 136 -26.53 8.80 2.43
C GLY A 136 -26.49 7.92 3.67
N GLN A 137 -27.35 8.21 4.66
CA GLN A 137 -27.55 7.39 5.86
C GLN A 137 -27.36 5.91 5.50
N LEU A 138 -26.52 5.20 6.27
CA LEU A 138 -26.32 3.76 6.15
C LEU A 138 -27.67 3.07 6.39
N ASP A 139 -28.55 3.08 5.40
CA ASP A 139 -29.69 2.21 5.36
C ASP A 139 -29.08 0.82 5.18
N ILE A 140 -29.30 0.02 6.22
CA ILE A 140 -28.92 -1.38 6.28
C ILE A 140 -30.09 -2.16 5.67
N PRO A 141 -30.05 -2.55 4.38
CA PRO A 141 -30.88 -3.63 3.90
C PRO A 141 -30.66 -4.84 4.80
N ARG A 142 -31.75 -5.36 5.36
CA ARG A 142 -31.83 -6.64 6.07
C ARG A 142 -31.67 -7.82 5.10
N ALA A 143 -30.75 -7.74 4.14
CA ALA A 143 -30.41 -8.88 3.30
C ALA A 143 -29.35 -9.73 4.03
N PRO A 144 -29.57 -11.04 4.21
CA PRO A 144 -28.67 -11.86 5.00
C PRO A 144 -27.44 -12.19 4.17
N ILE A 145 -26.36 -11.42 4.33
CA ILE A 145 -25.01 -12.00 4.17
C ILE A 145 -24.99 -13.21 5.10
N PRO A 146 -24.65 -14.44 4.68
CA PRO A 146 -24.74 -15.60 5.57
C PRO A 146 -23.86 -15.38 6.80
N ILE A 147 -24.51 -15.01 7.92
CA ILE A 147 -23.91 -14.40 9.12
C ILE A 147 -23.06 -15.43 9.91
N ASN A 148 -23.04 -16.69 9.47
CA ASN A 148 -22.44 -17.83 10.17
C ASN A 148 -21.09 -18.31 9.59
N LEU A 149 -20.47 -17.59 8.66
CA LEU A 149 -19.23 -18.01 7.97
C LEU A 149 -17.98 -17.17 8.30
N PHE A 150 -18.06 -16.17 9.20
CA PHE A 150 -16.90 -15.32 9.47
C PHE A 150 -15.80 -16.09 10.22
N THR A 151 -14.60 -16.13 9.63
CA THR A 151 -13.40 -16.79 10.15
C THR A 151 -12.79 -16.10 11.37
N ILE A 152 -13.25 -14.89 11.71
CA ILE A 152 -12.78 -14.12 12.87
C ILE A 152 -13.94 -13.52 13.68
N HIS A 153 -13.67 -13.24 14.95
CA HIS A 153 -14.58 -12.50 15.82
C HIS A 153 -14.84 -11.08 15.29
N MET A 154 -16.10 -10.63 15.31
CA MET A 154 -16.57 -9.37 14.72
C MET A 154 -17.13 -8.38 15.77
N PRO A 155 -16.31 -7.85 16.70
CA PRO A 155 -16.77 -6.95 17.75
C PRO A 155 -17.02 -5.52 17.27
N PHE A 156 -17.52 -4.66 18.16
CA PHE A 156 -17.80 -3.24 17.88
C PHE A 156 -18.67 -3.10 16.61
N LYS A 157 -18.24 -2.27 15.66
CA LYS A 157 -18.91 -2.06 14.38
C LYS A 157 -18.27 -2.84 13.22
N SER A 158 -17.61 -3.98 13.50
CA SER A 158 -16.90 -4.75 12.45
C SER A 158 -17.81 -5.18 11.31
N ARG A 159 -19.05 -5.61 11.61
CA ARG A 159 -20.02 -6.02 10.59
C ARG A 159 -20.49 -4.85 9.72
N GLU A 160 -20.73 -3.71 10.35
CA GLU A 160 -21.11 -2.47 9.65
C GLU A 160 -19.97 -1.98 8.74
N LEU A 161 -18.73 -2.01 9.23
CA LEU A 161 -17.55 -1.64 8.45
C LEU A 161 -17.35 -2.56 7.24
N PHE A 162 -17.48 -3.88 7.45
CA PHE A 162 -17.42 -4.84 6.35
C PHE A 162 -18.52 -4.57 5.32
N TYR A 163 -19.75 -4.32 5.77
CA TYR A 163 -20.87 -4.04 4.89
C TYR A 163 -20.68 -2.76 4.08
N TYR A 164 -20.18 -1.70 4.70
CA TYR A 164 -19.78 -0.48 4.00
C TYR A 164 -18.79 -0.80 2.88
N PHE A 165 -17.73 -1.55 3.21
CA PHE A 165 -16.68 -1.85 2.26
C PHE A 165 -17.17 -2.75 1.13
N TYR A 166 -18.02 -3.73 1.44
CA TYR A 166 -18.68 -4.58 0.45
C TYR A 166 -19.64 -3.80 -0.46
N LYS A 167 -20.41 -2.85 0.07
CA LYS A 167 -21.32 -2.01 -0.74
C LYS A 167 -20.61 -1.03 -1.64
N ALA A 168 -19.54 -0.40 -1.14
CA ALA A 168 -18.75 0.51 -1.95
C ALA A 168 -18.11 -0.18 -3.17
N ASP A 169 -18.16 -1.51 -3.25
CA ASP A 169 -17.77 -2.33 -4.42
C ASP A 169 -18.73 -2.19 -5.59
N GLN A 170 -20.02 -2.05 -5.26
CA GLN A 170 -21.10 -2.04 -6.24
C GLN A 170 -21.19 -0.70 -6.96
N ALA A 171 -20.60 0.36 -6.40
CA ALA A 171 -20.69 1.73 -6.91
C ALA A 171 -19.52 2.18 -7.80
N LEU A 172 -18.45 1.38 -7.92
CA LEU A 172 -17.25 1.72 -8.69
C LEU A 172 -17.15 0.83 -9.93
N GLU A 173 -17.80 1.22 -11.03
CA GLU A 173 -17.86 0.47 -12.31
C GLU A 173 -16.52 0.41 -13.10
N VAL A 174 -15.37 0.62 -12.44
CA VAL A 174 -14.09 0.90 -13.15
C VAL A 174 -13.31 -0.37 -13.51
N ILE A 175 -13.66 -1.52 -12.93
CA ILE A 175 -13.17 -2.86 -13.27
C ILE A 175 -14.39 -3.79 -13.23
N GLY A 176 -14.43 -4.83 -14.07
CA GLY A 176 -15.58 -5.75 -14.17
C GLY A 176 -16.09 -6.21 -12.79
N HIS A 177 -17.34 -5.83 -12.47
CA HIS A 177 -18.00 -6.03 -11.17
C HIS A 177 -17.85 -7.44 -10.57
N LYS A 178 -17.79 -8.48 -11.41
CA LYS A 178 -17.63 -9.87 -10.96
C LYS A 178 -16.29 -10.13 -10.27
N GLN A 179 -15.20 -9.56 -10.79
CA GLN A 179 -13.85 -9.85 -10.31
C GLN A 179 -13.58 -9.25 -8.91
N HIS A 180 -14.18 -8.10 -8.61
CA HIS A 180 -14.08 -7.44 -7.31
C HIS A 180 -14.82 -8.19 -6.19
N GLN A 181 -16.01 -8.67 -6.51
CA GLN A 181 -16.86 -9.37 -5.56
C GLN A 181 -16.27 -10.75 -5.21
N ASP A 182 -15.76 -11.47 -6.21
CA ASP A 182 -15.08 -12.75 -6.02
C ASP A 182 -13.81 -12.62 -5.16
N CYS A 183 -13.07 -11.52 -5.34
CA CYS A 183 -11.87 -11.18 -4.57
C CYS A 183 -12.17 -11.03 -3.07
N LEU A 184 -13.15 -10.19 -2.69
CA LEU A 184 -13.48 -9.97 -1.28
C LEU A 184 -14.06 -11.22 -0.62
N VAL A 185 -14.81 -12.04 -1.36
CA VAL A 185 -15.34 -13.32 -0.86
C VAL A 185 -14.20 -14.31 -0.58
N SER A 186 -13.22 -14.46 -1.48
CA SER A 186 -12.06 -15.34 -1.27
C SER A 186 -11.23 -14.93 -0.04
N VAL A 187 -11.12 -13.62 0.21
CA VAL A 187 -10.42 -13.11 1.40
C VAL A 187 -11.11 -13.52 2.71
N MET A 188 -12.43 -13.68 2.72
CA MET A 188 -13.19 -14.08 3.92
C MET A 188 -12.86 -15.49 4.41
N GLU A 189 -12.42 -16.37 3.51
CA GLU A 189 -12.03 -17.76 3.82
C GLU A 189 -10.76 -17.83 4.68
N HIS A 190 -9.98 -16.74 4.73
CA HIS A 190 -8.70 -16.68 5.41
C HIS A 190 -8.75 -15.69 6.57
N ALA A 191 -8.71 -16.20 7.81
CA ALA A 191 -8.87 -15.38 9.03
C ALA A 191 -7.95 -14.13 9.08
N HIS A 192 -6.68 -14.29 8.69
CA HIS A 192 -5.69 -13.22 8.71
C HIS A 192 -5.88 -12.21 7.58
N ALA A 193 -6.18 -12.69 6.37
CA ALA A 193 -6.46 -11.82 5.23
C ALA A 193 -7.77 -11.04 5.45
N PHE A 194 -8.79 -11.68 6.01
CA PHE A 194 -10.05 -11.03 6.34
C PHE A 194 -9.88 -9.93 7.40
N ARG A 195 -9.01 -10.13 8.40
CA ARG A 195 -8.66 -9.08 9.35
C ARG A 195 -7.97 -7.89 8.67
N ASN A 196 -7.04 -8.15 7.75
CA ASN A 196 -6.40 -7.10 6.96
C ASN A 196 -7.42 -6.34 6.11
N ALA A 197 -8.41 -7.03 5.54
CA ALA A 197 -9.50 -6.41 4.81
C ALA A 197 -10.30 -5.43 5.69
N LEU A 198 -10.54 -5.74 6.97
CA LEU A 198 -11.21 -4.82 7.88
C LEU A 198 -10.35 -3.59 8.23
N LEU A 199 -9.02 -3.75 8.33
CA LEU A 199 -8.11 -2.62 8.52
C LEU A 199 -8.13 -1.69 7.29
N ILE A 200 -8.03 -2.28 6.10
CA ILE A 200 -8.09 -1.56 4.82
C ILE A 200 -9.47 -0.90 4.63
N ALA A 201 -10.55 -1.56 5.02
CA ALA A 201 -11.91 -1.01 4.99
C ALA A 201 -12.02 0.25 5.85
N SER A 202 -11.44 0.24 7.06
CA SER A 202 -11.44 1.41 7.93
C SER A 202 -10.66 2.57 7.32
N LEU A 203 -9.52 2.26 6.69
CA LEU A 203 -8.73 3.26 5.97
C LEU A 203 -9.52 3.83 4.78
N HIS A 204 -10.12 2.97 3.96
CA HIS A 204 -10.95 3.37 2.83
C HIS A 204 -12.10 4.29 3.28
N TYR A 205 -12.79 3.94 4.38
CA TYR A 205 -13.84 4.79 4.96
C TYR A 205 -13.31 6.17 5.36
N THR A 206 -12.16 6.20 6.04
CA THR A 206 -11.52 7.44 6.51
C THR A 206 -11.12 8.33 5.33
N LEU A 207 -10.51 7.77 4.28
CA LEU A 207 -10.12 8.53 3.10
C LEU A 207 -11.32 9.03 2.28
N ASN A 208 -12.40 8.24 2.21
CA ASN A 208 -13.61 8.60 1.49
C ASN A 208 -14.42 9.70 2.21
N THR A 209 -14.58 9.57 3.53
CA THR A 209 -15.51 10.41 4.31
C THR A 209 -14.83 11.50 5.13
N GLY A 210 -13.53 11.37 5.41
CA GLY A 210 -12.82 12.20 6.40
C GLY A 210 -13.13 11.83 7.86
N ASN A 211 -14.04 10.90 8.12
CA ASN A 211 -14.44 10.54 9.48
C ASN A 211 -13.63 9.34 9.99
N SER A 212 -12.55 9.62 10.73
CA SER A 212 -11.74 8.58 11.38
C SER A 212 -12.37 8.02 12.68
N GLN A 213 -13.29 8.77 13.30
CA GLN A 213 -13.85 8.43 14.61
C GLN A 213 -14.90 7.32 14.54
N HIS A 214 -15.71 7.28 13.47
CA HIS A 214 -16.89 6.39 13.38
C HIS A 214 -16.56 4.90 13.59
N PHE A 215 -15.42 4.45 13.05
CA PHE A 215 -14.92 3.08 13.16
C PHE A 215 -13.65 2.93 14.00
N GLN A 216 -13.23 3.97 14.74
CA GLN A 216 -11.95 3.99 15.46
C GLN A 216 -11.76 2.79 16.41
N SER A 217 -12.78 2.46 17.22
CA SER A 217 -12.71 1.31 18.14
C SER A 217 -12.60 -0.02 17.41
N THR A 218 -13.27 -0.15 16.26
CA THR A 218 -13.19 -1.33 15.38
C THR A 218 -11.79 -1.47 14.79
N PHE A 219 -11.23 -0.39 14.26
CA PHE A 219 -9.87 -0.34 13.73
C PHE A 219 -8.83 -0.74 14.78
N LEU A 220 -8.85 -0.08 15.95
CA LEU A 220 -7.89 -0.34 17.03
C LEU A 220 -7.96 -1.79 17.52
N PHE A 221 -9.17 -2.36 17.60
CA PHE A 221 -9.32 -3.76 17.95
C PHE A 221 -8.60 -4.68 16.97
N HIS A 222 -8.89 -4.57 15.67
CA HIS A 222 -8.29 -5.45 14.66
C HIS A 222 -6.78 -5.21 14.53
N LYS A 223 -6.32 -3.95 14.65
CA LYS A 223 -4.89 -3.60 14.67
C LYS A 223 -4.17 -4.31 15.81
N LEU A 224 -4.73 -4.22 17.01
CA LEU A 224 -4.17 -4.87 18.20
C LEU A 224 -4.18 -6.40 18.09
N GLN A 225 -5.22 -6.99 17.51
CA GLN A 225 -5.25 -8.44 17.26
C GLN A 225 -4.18 -8.88 16.27
N THR A 226 -3.97 -8.12 15.18
CA THR A 226 -2.90 -8.40 14.21
C THR A 226 -1.53 -8.31 14.87
N ILE A 227 -1.26 -7.28 15.67
CA ILE A 227 0.02 -7.13 16.41
C ILE A 227 0.23 -8.29 17.38
N ARG A 228 -0.78 -8.65 18.18
CA ARG A 228 -0.68 -9.77 19.14
C ARG A 228 -0.37 -11.08 18.45
N MET A 229 -1.01 -11.32 17.32
CA MET A 229 -0.82 -12.52 16.52
C MET A 229 0.58 -12.59 15.91
N VAL A 230 1.06 -11.50 15.29
CA VAL A 230 2.43 -11.43 14.77
C VAL A 230 3.46 -11.67 15.88
N ASN A 231 3.27 -11.04 17.04
CA ASN A 231 4.16 -11.24 18.19
C ASN A 231 4.13 -12.69 18.70
N ASP A 232 2.96 -13.33 18.74
CA ASP A 232 2.83 -14.73 19.13
C ASP A 232 3.61 -15.64 18.16
N TRP A 233 3.50 -15.39 16.86
CA TRP A 233 4.22 -16.14 15.83
C TRP A 233 5.73 -15.97 15.93
N LEU A 234 6.21 -14.74 16.15
CA LEU A 234 7.63 -14.45 16.29
C LEU A 234 8.23 -15.03 17.58
N VAL A 235 7.50 -15.00 18.70
CA VAL A 235 7.99 -15.49 20.00
C VAL A 235 7.94 -17.01 20.10
N ASN A 236 6.83 -17.62 19.68
CA ASN A 236 6.61 -19.05 19.85
C ASN A 236 7.13 -19.88 18.67
N GLN A 237 7.71 -19.25 17.64
CA GLN A 237 8.19 -19.92 16.42
C GLN A 237 7.11 -20.85 15.84
N THR A 238 5.88 -20.34 15.73
CA THR A 238 4.75 -21.10 15.20
C THR A 238 5.00 -21.52 13.75
N SER A 239 4.29 -22.55 13.26
CA SER A 239 4.42 -23.12 11.92
C SER A 239 3.99 -22.20 10.75
N GLU A 240 3.72 -20.92 11.00
CA GLU A 240 3.35 -19.96 9.96
C GLU A 240 4.56 -19.59 9.10
N SER A 241 4.35 -19.42 7.80
CA SER A 241 5.44 -19.03 6.89
C SER A 241 5.90 -17.60 7.18
N VAL A 242 7.19 -17.33 6.98
CA VAL A 242 7.74 -15.95 7.14
C VAL A 242 7.02 -14.98 6.19
N THR A 243 6.64 -15.43 5.00
CA THR A 243 5.81 -14.67 4.05
C THR A 243 4.45 -14.29 4.65
N CYS A 244 3.80 -15.18 5.41
CA CYS A 244 2.56 -14.88 6.13
C CYS A 244 2.78 -13.76 7.16
N ILE A 245 3.88 -13.81 7.92
CA ILE A 245 4.25 -12.78 8.91
C ILE A 245 4.50 -11.43 8.20
N ILE A 246 5.34 -11.43 7.16
CA ILE A 246 5.67 -10.23 6.37
C ILE A 246 4.41 -9.56 5.83
N ARG A 247 3.46 -10.32 5.31
CA ARG A 247 2.17 -9.82 4.82
C ARG A 247 1.36 -9.10 5.89
N GLN A 248 1.36 -9.58 7.13
CA GLN A 248 0.67 -8.90 8.24
C GLN A 248 1.39 -7.61 8.63
N ILE A 249 2.72 -7.62 8.67
CA ILE A 249 3.52 -6.44 8.98
C ILE A 249 3.38 -5.38 7.87
N ALA A 250 3.37 -5.78 6.60
CA ALA A 250 3.11 -4.91 5.46
C ALA A 250 1.74 -4.23 5.56
N SER A 251 0.71 -4.99 5.96
CA SER A 251 -0.64 -4.46 6.18
C SER A 251 -0.67 -3.43 7.30
N LEU A 252 0.00 -3.70 8.42
CA LEU A 252 0.14 -2.75 9.53
C LEU A 252 0.89 -1.48 9.10
N CYS A 253 2.02 -1.65 8.40
CA CYS A 253 2.80 -0.56 7.85
C CYS A 253 1.94 0.38 6.99
N PHE A 254 1.17 -0.18 6.06
CA PHE A 254 0.34 0.62 5.17
C PHE A 254 -0.74 1.42 5.92
N VAL A 255 -1.47 0.78 6.84
CA VAL A 255 -2.55 1.48 7.56
C VAL A 255 -2.03 2.52 8.53
N GLU A 256 -0.90 2.26 9.19
CA GLU A 256 -0.25 3.23 10.09
C GLU A 256 0.31 4.42 9.32
N LEU A 257 0.91 4.17 8.15
CA LEU A 257 1.40 5.22 7.26
C LEU A 257 0.28 6.18 6.85
N CYS A 258 -0.84 5.65 6.37
CA CYS A 258 -1.97 6.48 5.95
C CYS A 258 -2.70 7.16 7.12
N LEU A 259 -2.44 6.74 8.37
CA LEU A 259 -2.95 7.39 9.57
C LEU A 259 -1.95 8.39 10.20
N GLY A 260 -0.85 8.69 9.50
CA GLY A 260 0.16 9.64 9.95
C GLY A 260 1.15 9.10 10.97
N GLU A 261 1.15 7.79 11.27
CA GLU A 261 2.10 7.13 12.18
C GLU A 261 3.40 6.74 11.45
N ILE A 262 4.10 7.74 10.89
CA ILE A 262 5.25 7.55 9.98
C ILE A 262 6.36 6.69 10.62
N ALA A 263 6.76 7.00 11.85
CA ALA A 263 7.82 6.27 12.55
C ALA A 263 7.47 4.79 12.82
N ASN A 264 6.18 4.50 13.07
CA ASN A 264 5.73 3.11 13.27
C ASN A 264 5.78 2.36 11.94
N ALA A 265 5.33 2.98 10.85
CA ALA A 265 5.42 2.42 9.50
C ALA A 265 6.87 2.10 9.11
N GLU A 266 7.83 2.99 9.38
CA GLU A 266 9.26 2.71 9.13
C GLU A 266 9.78 1.54 9.96
N THR A 267 9.36 1.45 11.23
CA THR A 267 9.73 0.33 12.10
C THR A 267 9.23 -1.01 11.52
N HIS A 268 8.02 -1.04 10.98
CA HIS A 268 7.49 -2.22 10.29
C HIS A 268 8.26 -2.55 9.02
N LEU A 269 8.58 -1.56 8.19
CA LEU A 269 9.36 -1.75 6.97
C LEU A 269 10.75 -2.35 7.27
N ASN A 270 11.44 -1.81 8.26
CA ASN A 270 12.76 -2.31 8.69
C ASN A 270 12.64 -3.71 9.32
N GLY A 271 11.54 -3.98 10.03
CA GLY A 271 11.19 -5.31 10.54
C GLY A 271 11.02 -6.35 9.42
N ILE A 272 10.36 -5.99 8.32
CA ILE A 272 10.23 -6.85 7.13
C ILE A 272 11.60 -7.20 6.56
N VAL A 273 12.50 -6.22 6.41
CA VAL A 273 13.86 -6.45 5.90
C VAL A 273 14.64 -7.38 6.83
N SER A 274 14.49 -7.21 8.14
CA SER A 274 15.11 -8.09 9.14
C SER A 274 14.64 -9.53 9.01
N LEU A 275 13.35 -9.74 8.74
CA LEU A 275 12.78 -11.08 8.48
C LEU A 275 13.29 -11.66 7.16
N LEU A 276 13.30 -10.88 6.07
CA LEU A 276 13.81 -11.34 4.77
C LEU A 276 15.27 -11.77 4.84
N LYS A 277 16.10 -11.06 5.61
CA LYS A 277 17.49 -11.44 5.86
C LYS A 277 17.65 -12.72 6.68
N GLN A 278 16.62 -13.16 7.41
CA GLN A 278 16.64 -14.45 8.11
C GLN A 278 16.25 -15.62 7.19
N ILE A 279 15.58 -15.35 6.06
CA ILE A 279 15.16 -16.37 5.10
C ILE A 279 16.36 -16.90 4.27
N GLY A 280 17.50 -16.21 4.24
CA GLY A 280 18.77 -16.76 3.71
C GLY A 280 19.93 -16.54 4.68
N PRO A 281 20.94 -17.44 4.84
CA PRO A 281 21.23 -18.71 4.20
C PRO A 281 21.22 -19.88 5.22
N CYS A 282 20.08 -20.17 5.85
CA CYS A 282 19.96 -21.41 6.63
C CYS A 282 19.67 -22.55 5.63
N GLY A 283 20.70 -23.34 5.32
CA GLY A 283 20.73 -24.36 4.26
C GLY A 283 19.80 -25.56 4.45
N THR A 284 18.50 -25.35 4.47
CA THR A 284 17.51 -26.37 4.13
C THR A 284 17.00 -26.07 2.74
N ASN A 285 17.20 -27.01 1.81
CA ASN A 285 16.81 -26.97 0.39
C ASN A 285 15.27 -26.89 0.15
N GLU A 286 14.51 -26.25 1.03
CA GLU A 286 13.03 -26.25 1.08
C GLU A 286 12.41 -24.83 1.09
N SER A 287 13.15 -23.79 0.70
CA SER A 287 12.54 -22.46 0.50
C SER A 287 11.67 -22.49 -0.78
N ASP A 288 10.35 -22.50 -0.62
CA ASP A 288 9.40 -22.34 -1.74
C ASP A 288 9.70 -21.02 -2.48
N PRO A 289 10.20 -21.07 -3.74
CA PRO A 289 10.58 -19.88 -4.49
C PRO A 289 9.40 -18.91 -4.68
N THR A 290 8.18 -19.43 -4.74
CA THR A 290 6.96 -18.63 -4.84
C THR A 290 6.70 -17.83 -3.56
N GLN A 291 6.94 -18.44 -2.39
CA GLN A 291 6.79 -17.73 -1.10
C GLN A 291 7.85 -16.65 -0.92
N GLN A 292 9.08 -16.91 -1.37
CA GLN A 292 10.15 -15.90 -1.35
C GLN A 292 9.78 -14.72 -2.25
N GLU A 293 9.34 -14.98 -3.48
CA GLU A 293 8.96 -13.91 -4.40
C GLU A 293 7.73 -13.12 -3.89
N LEU A 294 6.75 -13.77 -3.27
CA LEU A 294 5.65 -13.07 -2.59
C LEU A 294 6.16 -12.15 -1.47
N ALA A 295 7.09 -12.64 -0.64
CA ALA A 295 7.68 -11.85 0.44
C ALA A 295 8.41 -10.61 -0.11
N ASP A 296 9.18 -10.79 -1.20
CA ASP A 296 9.86 -9.69 -1.90
C ASP A 296 8.84 -8.68 -2.45
N ARG A 297 7.75 -9.15 -3.07
CA ARG A 297 6.66 -8.30 -3.60
C ARG A 297 5.99 -7.49 -2.48
N TYR A 298 5.70 -8.10 -1.33
CA TYR A 298 5.13 -7.39 -0.18
C TYR A 298 6.09 -6.36 0.39
N PHE A 299 7.38 -6.68 0.48
CA PHE A 299 8.39 -5.72 0.89
C PHE A 299 8.47 -4.53 -0.06
N ILE A 300 8.64 -4.77 -1.36
CA ILE A 300 8.80 -3.68 -2.33
C ILE A 300 7.53 -2.83 -2.42
N PHE A 301 6.35 -3.45 -2.39
CA PHE A 301 5.10 -2.68 -2.33
C PHE A 301 5.05 -1.77 -1.09
N THR A 302 5.41 -2.31 0.09
CA THR A 302 5.47 -1.55 1.34
C THR A 302 6.50 -0.43 1.28
N TYR A 303 7.69 -0.71 0.76
CA TYR A 303 8.76 0.26 0.54
C TYR A 303 8.26 1.42 -0.33
N THR A 304 7.63 1.12 -1.47
CA THR A 304 7.15 2.13 -2.42
C THR A 304 6.08 3.03 -1.79
N LEU A 305 5.21 2.47 -0.95
CA LEU A 305 4.22 3.25 -0.21
C LEU A 305 4.89 4.18 0.80
N VAL A 306 5.81 3.68 1.63
CA VAL A 306 6.53 4.50 2.63
C VAL A 306 7.34 5.59 1.94
N ALA A 307 8.15 5.24 0.94
CA ALA A 307 8.98 6.19 0.21
C ALA A 307 8.14 7.25 -0.52
N GLY A 308 7.06 6.83 -1.21
CA GLY A 308 6.16 7.77 -1.91
C GLY A 308 5.43 8.71 -0.96
N PHE A 309 4.92 8.19 0.17
CA PHE A 309 4.22 8.99 1.17
C PHE A 309 5.16 10.01 1.84
N LYS A 310 6.33 9.55 2.31
CA LYS A 310 7.36 10.42 2.87
C LYS A 310 7.82 11.46 1.86
N GLY A 311 8.04 11.06 0.61
CA GLY A 311 8.50 11.97 -0.43
C GLY A 311 7.49 13.06 -0.73
N ARG A 312 6.22 12.72 -0.80
CA ARG A 312 5.16 13.69 -1.04
C ARG A 312 4.96 14.66 0.12
N LEU A 313 4.91 14.16 1.36
CA LEU A 313 4.82 15.02 2.54
C LEU A 313 6.07 15.88 2.70
N GLY A 314 7.25 15.29 2.53
CA GLY A 314 8.54 15.97 2.61
C GLY A 314 8.64 17.11 1.60
N ALA A 315 8.24 16.90 0.35
CA ALA A 315 8.21 17.95 -0.67
C ALA A 315 7.31 19.12 -0.24
N LEU A 316 6.09 18.86 0.22
CA LEU A 316 5.17 19.89 0.69
C LEU A 316 5.71 20.67 1.91
N LEU A 317 6.35 19.97 2.84
CA LEU A 317 6.93 20.63 4.01
C LEU A 317 8.12 21.51 3.65
N ARG A 318 8.98 21.07 2.73
CA ARG A 318 10.09 21.87 2.21
C ARG A 318 9.56 23.12 1.54
N ILE A 319 8.53 23.00 0.69
CA ILE A 319 7.93 24.14 -0.01
C ILE A 319 7.30 25.15 0.98
N ASN A 320 6.55 24.68 1.97
CA ASN A 320 5.75 25.58 2.81
C ASN A 320 6.46 26.09 4.07
N SER A 321 7.43 25.33 4.60
CA SER A 321 7.92 25.56 5.97
C SER A 321 9.36 25.11 6.24
N GLN A 322 10.08 24.56 5.26
CA GLN A 322 11.43 23.99 5.42
C GLN A 322 11.55 22.94 6.57
N ARG A 323 10.43 22.35 6.97
CA ARG A 323 10.35 21.28 7.98
C ARG A 323 10.61 19.91 7.35
N ASN A 324 10.94 18.94 8.18
CA ASN A 324 11.03 17.54 7.79
C ASN A 324 9.81 16.75 8.29
N VAL A 325 9.59 15.55 7.74
CA VAL A 325 8.42 14.71 8.06
C VAL A 325 8.38 14.22 9.51
N TYR A 326 9.50 14.21 10.22
CA TYR A 326 9.59 13.83 11.64
C TYR A 326 9.24 14.98 12.58
N ASP A 327 9.18 16.21 12.09
CA ASP A 327 8.73 17.37 12.87
C ASP A 327 7.20 17.37 13.05
N LEU A 328 6.48 16.47 12.38
CA LEU A 328 5.03 16.39 12.40
C LEU A 328 4.52 15.59 13.60
N SER A 329 3.50 16.13 14.26
CA SER A 329 2.61 15.30 15.07
C SER A 329 1.79 14.35 14.19
N GLN A 330 1.31 13.25 14.77
CA GLN A 330 0.44 12.30 14.08
C GLN A 330 -0.80 12.98 13.46
N GLN A 331 -1.40 13.93 14.20
CA GLN A 331 -2.59 14.64 13.74
C GLN A 331 -2.28 15.58 12.57
N GLU A 332 -1.19 16.33 12.62
CA GLU A 332 -0.75 17.16 11.48
C GLU A 332 -0.49 16.31 10.23
N ALA A 333 0.17 15.16 10.37
CA ALA A 333 0.44 14.25 9.26
C ALA A 333 -0.87 13.68 8.67
N LEU A 334 -1.84 13.33 9.51
CA LEU A 334 -3.15 12.87 9.09
C LEU A 334 -3.94 13.96 8.36
N ASP A 335 -3.95 15.18 8.89
CA ASP A 335 -4.67 16.32 8.30
C ASP A 335 -4.09 16.73 6.94
N MET A 336 -2.76 16.72 6.81
CA MET A 336 -2.11 16.91 5.51
C MET A 336 -2.43 15.78 4.54
N THR A 337 -2.38 14.53 4.99
CA THR A 337 -2.75 13.37 4.16
C THR A 337 -4.17 13.48 3.64
N TYR A 338 -5.11 13.90 4.50
CA TYR A 338 -6.49 14.14 4.13
C TYR A 338 -6.57 15.26 3.08
N THR A 339 -5.94 16.41 3.33
CA THR A 339 -5.93 17.56 2.42
C THR A 339 -5.41 17.19 1.03
N ILE A 340 -4.28 16.49 0.99
CA ILE A 340 -3.64 15.98 -0.24
C ILE A 340 -4.55 14.99 -0.97
N THR A 341 -5.22 14.12 -0.23
CA THR A 341 -6.11 13.12 -0.81
C THR A 341 -7.37 13.79 -1.38
N ARG A 342 -7.86 14.85 -0.73
CA ARG A 342 -9.02 15.64 -1.18
C ARG A 342 -8.70 16.54 -2.37
N SER A 343 -7.47 17.04 -2.50
CA SER A 343 -7.08 17.86 -3.66
C SER A 343 -7.12 17.07 -4.98
N GLU A 344 -7.09 15.73 -4.93
CA GLU A 344 -7.20 14.86 -6.10
C GLU A 344 -8.64 14.53 -6.51
N VAL A 345 -9.64 15.13 -5.86
CA VAL A 345 -11.04 14.97 -6.30
C VAL A 345 -11.25 15.56 -7.70
N SER A 346 -10.71 16.75 -7.94
CA SER A 346 -10.86 17.47 -9.21
C SER A 346 -10.23 16.75 -10.40
N THR A 347 -9.19 15.94 -10.16
CA THR A 347 -8.47 15.20 -11.19
C THR A 347 -8.99 13.77 -11.36
N GLY A 348 -10.01 13.37 -10.59
CA GLY A 348 -10.48 11.98 -10.51
C GLY A 348 -9.52 11.04 -9.77
N GLY A 349 -8.33 11.51 -9.36
CA GLY A 349 -7.30 10.73 -8.68
C GLY A 349 -7.78 10.09 -7.38
N LEU A 350 -8.67 10.75 -6.62
CA LEU A 350 -9.25 10.15 -5.41
C LEU A 350 -10.06 8.89 -5.73
N ARG A 351 -10.89 8.91 -6.77
CA ARG A 351 -11.70 7.74 -7.16
C ARG A 351 -10.80 6.58 -7.56
N ILE A 352 -9.75 6.84 -8.34
CA ILE A 352 -8.76 5.83 -8.75
C ILE A 352 -8.06 5.23 -7.52
N LYS A 353 -7.62 6.05 -6.57
CA LYS A 353 -7.00 5.58 -5.31
C LYS A 353 -7.95 4.71 -4.50
N LEU A 354 -9.20 5.16 -4.30
CA LEU A 354 -10.18 4.39 -3.55
C LEU A 354 -10.40 3.03 -4.22
N SER A 355 -10.58 2.98 -5.55
CA SER A 355 -10.65 1.72 -6.30
C SER A 355 -9.43 0.83 -6.12
N ALA A 356 -8.22 1.39 -6.14
CA ALA A 356 -6.98 0.62 -5.90
C ALA A 356 -6.92 0.08 -4.46
N ILE A 357 -7.27 0.90 -3.46
CA ILE A 357 -7.28 0.52 -2.04
C ILE A 357 -8.26 -0.63 -1.80
N ARG A 358 -9.38 -0.68 -2.52
CA ARG A 358 -10.35 -1.78 -2.44
C ARG A 358 -9.78 -3.13 -2.84
N LEU A 359 -8.78 -3.15 -3.72
CA LEU A 359 -8.13 -4.36 -4.22
C LEU A 359 -6.93 -4.81 -3.37
N LEU A 360 -6.47 -3.97 -2.43
CA LEU A 360 -5.36 -4.31 -1.55
C LEU A 360 -5.60 -5.56 -0.68
N PRO A 361 -6.83 -5.88 -0.21
CA PRO A 361 -7.07 -7.14 0.48
C PRO A 361 -6.71 -8.36 -0.37
N SER A 362 -6.92 -8.31 -1.69
CA SER A 362 -6.54 -9.39 -2.62
C SER A 362 -5.04 -9.46 -2.84
N LEU A 363 -4.37 -8.31 -2.98
CA LEU A 363 -2.90 -8.25 -3.03
C LEU A 363 -2.29 -8.84 -1.75
N LEU A 364 -2.91 -8.57 -0.60
CA LEU A 364 -2.48 -9.04 0.71
C LEU A 364 -3.20 -10.34 1.14
N ALA A 365 -3.74 -11.11 0.19
CA ALA A 365 -4.31 -12.43 0.41
C ALA A 365 -3.26 -13.52 0.14
N PRO A 366 -3.40 -14.73 0.73
CA PRO A 366 -2.62 -15.87 0.26
C PRO A 366 -3.04 -16.21 -1.17
N ILE A 367 -2.06 -16.55 -2.01
CA ILE A 367 -2.35 -17.03 -3.37
C ILE A 367 -2.77 -18.51 -3.32
N PRO A 368 -3.55 -18.99 -4.31
CA PRO A 368 -3.90 -20.40 -4.42
C PRO A 368 -2.67 -21.32 -4.45
N LEU A 369 -2.81 -22.52 -3.87
CA LEU A 369 -1.78 -23.56 -3.92
C LEU A 369 -1.47 -23.94 -5.38
N GLY A 370 -0.18 -23.98 -5.73
CA GLY A 370 0.28 -24.30 -7.09
C GLY A 370 0.29 -23.12 -8.06
N SER A 371 -0.09 -21.91 -7.63
CA SER A 371 0.08 -20.71 -8.45
C SER A 371 1.56 -20.42 -8.71
N THR A 372 1.91 -20.17 -9.97
CA THR A 372 3.20 -19.60 -10.36
C THR A 372 3.06 -18.10 -10.57
N LEU A 373 4.00 -17.33 -10.03
CA LEU A 373 4.02 -15.89 -10.23
C LEU A 373 4.59 -15.55 -11.61
N LYS A 374 3.80 -14.83 -12.41
CA LYS A 374 4.19 -14.43 -13.77
C LYS A 374 4.87 -13.06 -13.77
N ASP A 375 5.66 -12.81 -14.81
CA ASP A 375 6.10 -11.45 -15.15
C ASP A 375 4.88 -10.57 -15.47
N ILE A 376 5.03 -9.27 -15.29
CA ILE A 376 3.97 -8.29 -15.51
C ILE A 376 4.24 -7.47 -16.78
N ASN A 377 3.16 -6.92 -17.34
CA ASN A 377 3.25 -5.88 -18.36
C ASN A 377 3.19 -4.49 -17.69
N GLY A 378 4.28 -3.73 -17.78
CA GLY A 378 4.43 -2.39 -17.22
C GLY A 378 3.80 -1.25 -18.02
N LEU A 379 3.14 -1.53 -19.16
CA LEU A 379 2.64 -0.50 -20.09
C LEU A 379 1.75 0.54 -19.40
N GLY A 380 0.79 0.12 -18.57
CA GLY A 380 -0.10 1.05 -17.85
C GLY A 380 0.68 2.02 -16.95
N THR A 381 1.70 1.52 -16.26
CA THR A 381 2.58 2.33 -15.42
C THR A 381 3.43 3.28 -16.26
N ILE A 382 3.97 2.84 -17.40
CA ILE A 382 4.72 3.70 -18.32
C ILE A 382 3.84 4.82 -18.89
N ILE A 383 2.59 4.54 -19.29
CA ILE A 383 1.64 5.57 -19.73
C ILE A 383 1.41 6.61 -18.63
N SER A 384 1.25 6.16 -17.38
CA SER A 384 1.07 7.07 -16.24
C SER A 384 2.31 7.92 -16.00
N LEU A 385 3.51 7.33 -16.08
CA LEU A 385 4.77 8.05 -15.95
C LEU A 385 5.01 9.06 -17.07
N ARG A 386 4.63 8.75 -18.31
CA ARG A 386 4.67 9.69 -19.44
C ARG A 386 3.81 10.92 -19.16
N SER A 387 2.54 10.70 -18.78
CA SER A 387 1.62 11.80 -18.43
C SER A 387 2.19 12.70 -17.32
N MET A 388 2.81 12.11 -16.29
CA MET A 388 3.48 12.88 -15.24
C MET A 388 4.70 13.64 -15.75
N THR A 389 5.53 13.00 -16.56
CA THR A 389 6.75 13.58 -17.13
C THR A 389 6.42 14.79 -18.00
N ASP A 390 5.42 14.67 -18.86
CA ASP A 390 4.98 15.75 -19.75
C ASP A 390 4.53 16.99 -18.96
N LYS A 391 3.77 16.79 -17.88
CA LYS A 391 3.30 17.87 -17.01
C LYS A 391 4.42 18.52 -16.22
N VAL A 392 5.35 17.72 -15.71
CA VAL A 392 6.55 18.23 -15.03
C VAL A 392 7.42 19.05 -15.99
N ASP A 393 7.60 18.59 -17.22
CA ASP A 393 8.38 19.31 -18.23
C ASP A 393 7.71 20.61 -18.68
N GLU A 394 6.38 20.63 -18.80
CA GLU A 394 5.60 21.84 -19.05
C GLU A 394 5.81 22.87 -17.93
N ALA A 395 5.66 22.46 -16.67
CA ALA A 395 5.86 23.34 -15.53
C ALA A 395 7.31 23.85 -15.42
N ARG A 396 8.31 23.02 -15.71
CA ARG A 396 9.73 23.43 -15.69
C ARG A 396 10.06 24.50 -16.74
N LYS A 397 9.33 24.55 -17.86
CA LYS A 397 9.52 25.60 -18.89
C LYS A 397 8.92 26.94 -18.48
N GLU A 398 7.88 26.92 -17.66
CA GLU A 398 7.10 28.10 -17.29
C GLU A 398 7.76 28.91 -16.15
N TYR A 399 8.41 28.23 -15.19
CA TYR A 399 8.91 28.87 -13.97
C TYR A 399 10.45 28.92 -13.91
N PHE A 400 11.04 30.09 -14.16
CA PHE A 400 12.49 30.35 -14.13
C PHE A 400 13.09 30.71 -12.75
N THR A 401 12.30 30.78 -11.66
CA THR A 401 12.78 31.19 -10.31
C THR A 401 12.61 30.11 -9.23
N GLU A 402 13.56 30.02 -8.29
CA GLU A 402 13.84 28.82 -7.46
C GLU A 402 12.76 28.38 -6.46
N VAL A 403 11.79 29.21 -6.07
CA VAL A 403 10.77 28.83 -5.05
C VAL A 403 9.37 28.66 -5.63
N GLU A 404 8.93 29.57 -6.51
CA GLU A 404 7.66 29.44 -7.23
C GLU A 404 7.70 28.26 -8.22
N SER A 405 8.88 27.94 -8.77
CA SER A 405 9.04 26.77 -9.65
C SER A 405 8.87 25.43 -8.92
N LEU A 406 9.33 25.29 -7.68
CA LEU A 406 9.23 24.01 -6.95
C LEU A 406 7.77 23.65 -6.64
N ARG A 407 6.95 24.65 -6.26
CA ARG A 407 5.52 24.41 -6.03
C ARG A 407 4.79 24.09 -7.32
N GLY A 408 5.04 24.84 -8.40
CA GLY A 408 4.44 24.58 -9.71
C GLY A 408 4.77 23.20 -10.26
N VAL A 409 6.04 22.78 -10.19
CA VAL A 409 6.48 21.44 -10.60
C VAL A 409 5.86 20.35 -9.74
N PHE A 410 5.78 20.56 -8.42
CA PHE A 410 5.09 19.63 -7.53
C PHE A 410 3.61 19.51 -7.91
N ASP A 411 2.86 20.61 -8.02
CA ASP A 411 1.43 20.55 -8.32
C ASP A 411 1.17 19.93 -9.72
N ALA A 412 2.02 20.21 -10.71
CA ALA A 412 1.93 19.63 -12.05
C ALA A 412 2.04 18.11 -12.07
N ALA A 413 2.92 17.53 -11.25
CA ALA A 413 3.09 16.07 -11.16
C ALA A 413 1.83 15.33 -10.66
N TRP A 414 0.90 16.01 -9.98
CA TRP A 414 -0.36 15.44 -9.49
C TRP A 414 -1.60 15.99 -10.21
N ALA A 415 -1.43 16.81 -11.24
CA ALA A 415 -2.53 17.51 -11.92
C ALA A 415 -3.49 16.60 -12.72
N THR A 416 -3.09 15.37 -13.06
CA THR A 416 -3.85 14.51 -13.98
C THR A 416 -4.40 13.23 -13.34
N GLY A 417 -4.16 13.01 -12.05
CA GLY A 417 -4.46 11.74 -11.39
C GLY A 417 -3.53 10.58 -11.78
N ALA A 418 -2.52 10.81 -12.63
CA ALA A 418 -1.58 9.78 -13.08
C ALA A 418 -0.82 9.11 -11.92
N ALA A 419 -0.45 9.85 -10.87
CA ALA A 419 0.15 9.27 -9.67
C ALA A 419 -0.77 8.26 -8.96
N SER A 420 -2.08 8.50 -8.98
CA SER A 420 -3.09 7.56 -8.46
C SER A 420 -3.24 6.34 -9.37
N GLN A 421 -3.11 6.54 -10.69
CA GLN A 421 -3.09 5.45 -11.66
C GLN A 421 -1.87 4.56 -11.49
N VAL A 422 -0.69 5.09 -11.13
CA VAL A 422 0.50 4.28 -10.79
C VAL A 422 0.19 3.31 -9.66
N LEU A 423 -0.45 3.77 -8.57
CA LEU A 423 -0.86 2.88 -7.48
C LEU A 423 -1.85 1.81 -7.96
N ALA A 424 -2.86 2.20 -8.76
CA ALA A 424 -3.81 1.25 -9.32
C ALA A 424 -3.14 0.19 -10.20
N ASN A 425 -2.16 0.59 -11.01
CA ASN A 425 -1.41 -0.31 -11.88
C ASN A 425 -0.56 -1.30 -11.06
N TYR A 426 0.06 -0.87 -9.96
CA TYR A 426 0.75 -1.80 -9.06
C TYR A 426 -0.18 -2.92 -8.60
N VAL A 427 -1.33 -2.54 -8.02
CA VAL A 427 -2.28 -3.52 -7.48
C VAL A 427 -2.83 -4.44 -8.58
N ALA A 428 -3.22 -3.88 -9.72
CA ALA A 428 -3.75 -4.63 -10.85
C ALA A 428 -2.72 -5.63 -11.41
N SER A 429 -1.49 -5.18 -11.68
CA SER A 429 -0.43 -6.05 -12.21
C SER A 429 -0.06 -7.17 -11.25
N HIS A 430 -0.05 -6.91 -9.93
CA HIS A 430 0.14 -7.96 -8.93
C HIS A 430 -0.97 -9.02 -9.04
N ILE A 431 -2.24 -8.61 -8.95
CA ILE A 431 -3.38 -9.54 -8.98
C ILE A 431 -3.38 -10.36 -10.27
N GLN A 432 -3.17 -9.72 -11.42
CA GLN A 432 -3.11 -10.40 -12.71
C GLN A 432 -2.00 -11.46 -12.76
N SER A 433 -0.81 -11.15 -12.22
CA SER A 433 0.31 -12.10 -12.22
C SER A 433 0.15 -13.28 -11.27
N THR A 434 -0.81 -13.23 -10.35
CA THR A 434 -1.13 -14.33 -9.40
C THR A 434 -2.26 -15.23 -9.90
N SER A 435 -2.96 -14.85 -10.98
CA SER A 435 -4.09 -15.60 -11.52
C SER A 435 -3.65 -16.92 -12.15
N ILE A 436 -4.34 -18.00 -11.77
CA ILE A 436 -4.15 -19.35 -12.33
C ILE A 436 -4.56 -19.36 -13.81
N HIS A 437 -5.66 -18.67 -14.15
CA HIS A 437 -6.13 -18.58 -15.52
C HIS A 437 -5.27 -17.57 -16.30
N ASP A 438 -4.71 -17.99 -17.44
CA ASP A 438 -4.22 -17.08 -18.47
C ASP A 438 -5.42 -16.32 -19.03
N THR A 439 -5.77 -15.22 -18.38
CA THR A 439 -6.87 -14.38 -18.84
C THR A 439 -6.51 -13.56 -20.08
N GLN A 440 -5.25 -13.59 -20.53
CA GLN A 440 -4.80 -12.81 -21.68
C GLN A 440 -3.68 -13.54 -22.44
N THR A 441 -4.00 -14.12 -23.59
CA THR A 441 -3.09 -13.97 -24.73
C THR A 441 -2.88 -12.47 -24.94
N PRO A 442 -1.64 -11.97 -25.01
CA PRO A 442 -1.41 -10.56 -25.30
C PRO A 442 -2.17 -10.20 -26.60
N PRO A 443 -2.74 -8.99 -26.70
CA PRO A 443 -3.34 -8.54 -27.96
C PRO A 443 -2.35 -8.79 -29.09
N LEU A 444 -2.81 -9.43 -30.16
CA LEU A 444 -1.98 -9.82 -31.31
C LEU A 444 -1.27 -8.63 -31.99
N ASP A 445 -1.63 -7.39 -31.65
CA ASP A 445 -1.12 -6.15 -32.27
C ASP A 445 -0.67 -5.07 -31.26
N PHE A 446 0.24 -5.37 -30.32
CA PHE A 446 0.95 -4.31 -29.58
C PHE A 446 2.47 -4.36 -29.80
N PRO A 447 3.08 -3.32 -30.40
CA PRO A 447 4.48 -3.34 -30.85
C PRO A 447 5.54 -3.19 -29.73
N TYR A 448 5.14 -2.98 -28.46
CA TYR A 448 6.07 -2.80 -27.33
C TYR A 448 5.72 -3.76 -26.19
N ARG A 449 6.67 -4.60 -25.76
CA ARG A 449 6.49 -5.47 -24.59
C ARG A 449 7.22 -4.84 -23.38
N PHE A 450 6.49 -4.12 -22.54
CA PHE A 450 7.04 -3.63 -21.27
C PHE A 450 7.07 -4.75 -20.21
N THR A 451 7.54 -5.94 -20.58
CA THR A 451 7.54 -7.13 -19.72
C THR A 451 8.66 -7.04 -18.69
N THR A 452 8.34 -7.23 -17.42
CA THR A 452 9.30 -7.12 -16.32
C THR A 452 8.81 -7.86 -15.08
N THR A 453 9.69 -8.04 -14.09
CA THR A 453 9.25 -8.53 -12.78
C THR A 453 8.46 -7.45 -12.05
N CYS A 454 7.57 -7.88 -11.16
CA CYS A 454 6.77 -6.97 -10.35
C CYS A 454 7.64 -6.03 -9.49
N CYS A 455 8.65 -6.59 -8.81
CA CYS A 455 9.57 -5.81 -7.97
C CYS A 455 10.41 -4.82 -8.79
N ALA A 456 10.98 -5.25 -9.92
CA ALA A 456 11.77 -4.35 -10.76
C ALA A 456 10.95 -3.17 -11.29
N MET A 457 9.70 -3.39 -11.67
CA MET A 457 8.82 -2.31 -12.11
C MET A 457 8.53 -1.29 -11.00
N TYR A 458 8.23 -1.76 -9.80
CA TYR A 458 7.88 -0.88 -8.68
C TYR A 458 9.09 -0.06 -8.23
N ILE A 459 10.26 -0.70 -8.18
CA ILE A 459 11.53 -0.03 -7.86
C ILE A 459 11.86 1.01 -8.92
N ALA A 460 11.85 0.63 -10.21
CA ALA A 460 12.17 1.53 -11.31
C ALA A 460 11.23 2.75 -11.33
N THR A 461 9.94 2.53 -11.12
CA THR A 461 8.93 3.60 -11.07
C THR A 461 9.18 4.55 -9.90
N ASN A 462 9.43 4.04 -8.69
CA ASN A 462 9.72 4.86 -7.53
C ASN A 462 11.02 5.66 -7.71
N LEU A 463 12.08 5.02 -8.19
CA LEU A 463 13.36 5.65 -8.48
C LEU A 463 13.25 6.67 -9.61
N TYR A 464 12.43 6.43 -10.64
CA TYR A 464 12.19 7.41 -11.71
C TYR A 464 11.53 8.68 -11.17
N MET A 465 10.44 8.55 -10.41
CA MET A 465 9.75 9.69 -9.80
C MET A 465 10.67 10.48 -8.86
N HIS A 466 11.55 9.79 -8.13
CA HIS A 466 12.48 10.41 -7.20
C HIS A 466 13.72 11.03 -7.87
N ARG A 467 14.44 10.27 -8.69
CA ARG A 467 15.78 10.62 -9.20
C ARG A 467 15.76 11.33 -10.55
N VAL A 468 14.73 11.06 -11.36
CA VAL A 468 14.62 11.64 -12.72
C VAL A 468 13.65 12.81 -12.71
N LEU A 469 12.48 12.64 -12.11
CA LEU A 469 11.50 13.72 -11.99
C LEU A 469 11.75 14.64 -10.78
N GLY A 470 12.41 14.17 -9.72
CA GLY A 470 12.72 15.01 -8.55
C GLY A 470 11.50 15.34 -7.68
N ILE A 471 10.38 14.64 -7.82
CA ILE A 471 9.09 15.02 -7.21
C ILE A 471 8.74 14.24 -5.92
N CYS A 472 9.44 13.14 -5.65
CA CYS A 472 9.12 12.22 -4.55
C CYS A 472 10.37 11.83 -3.74
N ASP A 473 11.19 12.80 -3.30
CA ASP A 473 12.37 12.50 -2.48
C ASP A 473 12.00 12.00 -1.07
N PRO A 474 12.17 10.69 -0.77
CA PRO A 474 11.74 10.14 0.51
C PRO A 474 12.59 10.62 1.70
N GLY A 475 13.69 11.35 1.45
CA GLY A 475 14.67 11.73 2.45
C GLY A 475 15.40 10.50 2.97
N VAL A 476 15.63 10.45 4.29
CA VAL A 476 16.34 9.34 4.92
C VAL A 476 15.48 8.09 4.89
N ILE A 477 15.96 7.01 4.29
CA ILE A 477 15.44 5.64 4.47
C ILE A 477 16.54 4.84 5.16
N GLU A 478 16.18 3.88 6.01
CA GLU A 478 17.17 3.05 6.71
C GLU A 478 18.11 2.37 5.70
N ARG A 479 19.42 2.46 5.95
CA ARG A 479 20.45 1.95 5.03
C ARG A 479 20.22 0.49 4.65
N SER A 480 19.95 -0.37 5.62
CA SER A 480 19.67 -1.80 5.40
C SER A 480 18.48 -2.04 4.49
N THR A 481 17.47 -1.17 4.55
CA THR A 481 16.27 -1.22 3.73
C THR A 481 16.57 -0.80 2.29
N SER A 482 17.30 0.30 2.10
CA SER A 482 17.77 0.74 0.79
C SER A 482 18.70 -0.27 0.12
N GLU A 483 19.65 -0.85 0.87
CA GLU A 483 20.54 -1.92 0.39
C GLU A 483 19.75 -3.15 -0.07
N HIS A 484 18.74 -3.56 0.70
CA HIS A 484 17.92 -4.71 0.34
C HIS A 484 17.07 -4.45 -0.92
N MET A 485 16.51 -3.24 -1.06
CA MET A 485 15.82 -2.81 -2.28
C MET A 485 16.74 -2.89 -3.51
N MET A 486 17.97 -2.37 -3.40
CA MET A 486 18.94 -2.41 -4.51
C MET A 486 19.44 -3.82 -4.83
N TYR A 487 19.59 -4.68 -3.81
CA TYR A 487 19.87 -6.11 -3.99
C TYR A 487 18.79 -6.78 -4.83
N LEU A 488 17.51 -6.60 -4.46
CA LEU A 488 16.39 -7.17 -5.21
C LEU A 488 16.34 -6.62 -6.65
N TYR A 489 16.58 -5.33 -6.83
CA TYR A 489 16.57 -4.73 -8.15
C TYR A 489 17.66 -5.30 -9.06
N ARG A 490 18.89 -5.38 -8.57
CA ARG A 490 20.01 -6.01 -9.30
C ARG A 490 19.71 -7.47 -9.63
N ARG A 491 19.19 -8.24 -8.67
CA ARG A 491 18.86 -9.66 -8.86
C ARG A 491 17.86 -9.84 -9.99
N ASP A 492 16.77 -9.08 -9.97
CA ASP A 492 15.70 -9.19 -10.97
C ASP A 492 16.17 -8.69 -12.35
N LEU A 493 16.88 -7.56 -12.40
CA LEU A 493 17.45 -7.04 -13.65
C LEU A 493 18.51 -7.97 -14.24
N SER A 494 19.30 -8.67 -13.42
CA SER A 494 20.25 -9.66 -13.92
C SER A 494 19.54 -10.77 -14.70
N ARG A 495 18.41 -11.27 -14.19
CA ARG A 495 17.59 -12.30 -14.86
C ARG A 495 16.96 -11.77 -16.15
N MET A 496 16.39 -10.56 -16.10
CA MET A 496 15.78 -9.93 -17.27
C MET A 496 16.81 -9.63 -18.35
N TYR A 497 17.97 -9.10 -17.95
CA TYR A 497 19.04 -8.76 -18.87
C TYR A 497 19.63 -10.01 -19.54
N ALA A 498 19.77 -11.12 -18.80
CA ALA A 498 20.16 -12.41 -19.39
C ALA A 498 19.16 -12.86 -20.46
N ARG A 499 17.84 -12.83 -20.17
CA ARG A 499 16.81 -13.17 -21.16
C ARG A 499 16.86 -12.29 -22.41
N TRP A 500 17.05 -10.99 -22.23
CA TRP A 500 17.22 -10.05 -23.34
C TRP A 500 18.48 -10.33 -24.17
N LYS A 501 19.56 -10.85 -23.57
CA LYS A 501 20.76 -11.23 -24.36
C LYS A 501 20.49 -12.40 -25.30
N ASP A 502 19.64 -13.33 -24.86
CA ASP A 502 19.29 -14.53 -25.62
C ASP A 502 18.26 -14.21 -26.72
N ASP A 503 17.31 -13.32 -26.44
CA ASP A 503 16.32 -12.81 -27.39
C ASP A 503 16.20 -11.28 -27.28
N PRO A 504 16.99 -10.50 -28.05
CA PRO A 504 17.03 -9.05 -27.96
C PRO A 504 15.72 -8.32 -28.26
N GLY A 505 14.73 -9.00 -28.86
CA GLY A 505 13.32 -8.57 -28.98
C GLY A 505 13.06 -7.08 -29.21
N HIS A 506 11.93 -6.59 -28.70
CA HIS A 506 11.53 -5.17 -28.72
C HIS A 506 11.74 -4.47 -27.35
N ASP A 507 12.36 -5.16 -26.38
CA ASP A 507 12.39 -4.73 -24.96
C ASP A 507 13.73 -4.10 -24.58
N GLY A 508 14.65 -3.98 -25.55
CA GLY A 508 15.99 -3.45 -25.36
C GLY A 508 16.02 -2.04 -24.76
N ASP A 509 15.15 -1.15 -25.23
CA ASP A 509 15.06 0.21 -24.68
C ASP A 509 14.50 0.20 -23.26
N PHE A 510 13.57 -0.71 -22.96
CA PHE A 510 12.95 -0.81 -21.65
C PHE A 510 13.89 -1.36 -20.59
N ILE A 511 14.67 -2.41 -20.89
CA ILE A 511 15.69 -2.90 -19.97
C ILE A 511 16.79 -1.86 -19.77
N PHE A 512 17.16 -1.12 -20.82
CA PHE A 512 18.11 -0.01 -20.71
C PHE A 512 17.58 1.11 -19.81
N TRP A 513 16.30 1.48 -19.95
CA TRP A 513 15.65 2.46 -19.09
C TRP A 513 15.72 2.06 -17.61
N GLN A 514 15.44 0.80 -17.28
CA GLN A 514 15.57 0.30 -15.90
C GLN A 514 17.03 0.32 -15.42
N LEU A 515 17.99 -0.12 -16.25
CA LEU A 515 19.41 -0.07 -15.92
C LEU A 515 19.91 1.35 -15.64
N MET A 516 19.51 2.33 -16.46
CA MET A 516 19.89 3.72 -16.29
C MET A 516 19.36 4.31 -14.97
N ILE A 517 18.10 4.01 -14.61
CA ILE A 517 17.51 4.48 -13.35
C ILE A 517 18.25 3.91 -12.14
N GLY A 518 18.53 2.60 -12.15
CA GLY A 518 19.29 1.96 -11.08
C GLY A 518 20.71 2.52 -10.96
N ALA A 519 21.37 2.76 -12.10
CA ALA A 519 22.70 3.37 -12.16
C ALA A 519 22.72 4.80 -11.59
N ILE A 520 21.75 5.64 -11.97
CA ILE A 520 21.62 7.02 -11.44
C ILE A 520 21.44 7.00 -9.93
N HIS A 521 20.60 6.08 -9.43
CA HIS A 521 20.39 5.95 -7.99
C HIS A 521 21.67 5.51 -7.28
N ILE A 522 22.29 4.40 -7.67
CA ILE A 522 23.45 3.85 -6.94
C ILE A 522 24.69 4.73 -7.04
N CYS A 523 24.93 5.40 -8.19
CA CYS A 523 26.07 6.30 -8.34
C CYS A 523 25.99 7.53 -7.41
N ALA A 524 24.79 7.93 -6.99
CA ALA A 524 24.62 9.04 -6.06
C ALA A 524 24.94 8.66 -4.59
N TYR A 525 25.01 7.37 -4.27
CA TYR A 525 25.18 6.89 -2.90
C TYR A 525 26.43 6.04 -2.69
N GLU A 526 26.64 5.05 -3.55
CA GLU A 526 27.72 4.08 -3.45
C GLU A 526 28.35 3.82 -4.84
N PRO A 527 29.03 4.84 -5.42
CA PRO A 527 29.53 4.79 -6.80
C PRO A 527 30.57 3.71 -7.09
N ASP A 528 31.19 3.16 -6.03
CA ASP A 528 32.25 2.15 -6.11
C ASP A 528 31.78 0.76 -5.62
N SER A 529 30.48 0.59 -5.37
CA SER A 529 29.89 -0.70 -4.98
C SER A 529 29.91 -1.72 -6.13
N ASP A 530 29.84 -3.00 -5.79
CA ASP A 530 29.66 -4.09 -6.75
C ASP A 530 28.32 -3.96 -7.52
N VAL A 531 27.30 -3.40 -6.87
CA VAL A 531 26.03 -3.04 -7.49
C VAL A 531 26.23 -1.96 -8.57
N ALA A 532 27.00 -0.90 -8.29
CA ALA A 532 27.31 0.13 -9.29
C ALA A 532 28.07 -0.46 -10.48
N VAL A 533 29.05 -1.34 -10.23
CA VAL A 533 29.80 -2.05 -11.29
C VAL A 533 28.87 -2.87 -12.19
N PHE A 534 27.88 -3.58 -11.62
CA PHE A 534 26.88 -4.33 -12.39
C PHE A 534 26.13 -3.43 -13.37
N PHE A 535 25.63 -2.28 -12.91
CA PHE A 535 24.89 -1.36 -13.76
C PHE A 535 25.76 -0.77 -14.87
N SER A 536 26.95 -0.25 -14.54
CA SER A 536 27.88 0.29 -15.54
C SER A 536 28.29 -0.74 -16.59
N CYS A 537 28.56 -1.99 -16.19
CA CYS A 537 28.89 -3.05 -17.13
C CYS A 537 27.72 -3.41 -18.03
N SER A 538 26.50 -3.48 -17.49
CA SER A 538 25.29 -3.83 -18.24
C SER A 538 24.89 -2.72 -19.23
N ILE A 539 25.04 -1.46 -18.85
CA ILE A 539 24.83 -0.30 -19.75
C ILE A 539 25.81 -0.35 -20.92
N ARG A 540 27.10 -0.58 -20.64
CA ARG A 540 28.14 -0.70 -21.67
C ARG A 540 27.92 -1.89 -22.61
N ASP A 541 27.52 -3.04 -22.06
CA ASP A 541 27.22 -4.23 -22.87
C ASP A 541 25.94 -4.03 -23.71
N TRP A 542 24.91 -3.37 -23.17
CA TRP A 542 23.74 -2.96 -23.94
C TRP A 542 24.14 -2.06 -25.12
N SER A 543 24.89 -0.99 -24.85
CA SER A 543 25.38 -0.04 -25.85
C SER A 543 26.10 -0.73 -27.01
N ARG A 544 27.00 -1.67 -26.70
CA ARG A 544 27.74 -2.45 -27.71
C ARG A 544 26.83 -3.30 -28.56
N ARG A 545 25.84 -3.98 -27.95
CA ARG A 545 24.92 -4.87 -28.65
C ARG A 545 23.96 -4.13 -29.59
N VAL A 546 23.45 -2.98 -29.17
CA VAL A 546 22.53 -2.17 -30.00
C VAL A 546 23.25 -1.21 -30.93
N GLY A 547 24.58 -1.08 -30.83
CA GLY A 547 25.40 -0.20 -31.68
C GLY A 547 25.30 1.29 -31.36
N ILE A 548 24.76 1.67 -30.19
CA ILE A 548 24.58 3.06 -29.77
C ILE A 548 25.81 3.52 -28.97
N LYS A 549 26.58 4.47 -29.51
CA LYS A 549 27.80 5.01 -28.86
C LYS A 549 27.68 6.44 -28.33
N GLN A 550 26.72 7.20 -28.86
CA GLN A 550 26.54 8.61 -28.51
C GLN A 550 25.41 8.76 -27.48
N TRP A 551 25.63 9.62 -26.48
CA TRP A 551 24.62 9.94 -25.46
C TRP A 551 23.30 10.40 -26.08
N LEU A 552 23.33 11.20 -27.15
CA LEU A 552 22.12 11.67 -27.83
C LEU A 552 21.19 10.53 -28.26
N ASN A 553 21.77 9.47 -28.84
CA ASN A 553 21.03 8.29 -29.29
C ASN A 553 20.58 7.40 -28.13
N ALA A 554 21.40 7.29 -27.08
CA ALA A 554 21.02 6.60 -25.85
C ALA A 554 19.84 7.31 -25.16
N ARG A 555 19.87 8.63 -25.09
CA ARG A 555 18.76 9.45 -24.59
C ARG A 555 17.50 9.25 -25.41
N ALA A 556 17.60 9.17 -26.74
CA ALA A 556 16.44 8.85 -27.59
C ALA A 556 15.81 7.50 -27.24
N ALA A 557 16.62 6.49 -26.84
CA ALA A 557 16.11 5.21 -26.33
C ALA A 557 15.33 5.37 -25.01
N LEU A 558 15.83 6.20 -24.09
CA LEU A 558 15.11 6.51 -22.85
C LEU A 558 13.78 7.21 -23.12
N MET A 559 13.76 8.17 -24.05
CA MET A 559 12.54 8.90 -24.46
C MET A 559 11.48 7.98 -25.07
N ARG A 560 11.87 6.91 -25.78
CA ARG A 560 10.92 5.90 -26.31
C ARG A 560 10.20 5.14 -25.19
N VAL A 561 10.77 5.07 -24.00
CA VAL A 561 10.13 4.53 -22.79
C VAL A 561 9.42 5.64 -22.04
N THR A 562 10.14 6.47 -21.30
CA THR A 562 9.66 7.70 -20.64
C THR A 562 10.88 8.45 -20.10
N TRP A 563 11.08 9.70 -20.53
CA TRP A 563 12.19 10.50 -20.05
C TRP A 563 11.91 12.00 -20.26
N PRO A 564 12.42 12.91 -19.41
CA PRO A 564 12.26 14.35 -19.59
C PRO A 564 12.87 14.89 -20.89
N VAL A 565 12.18 15.83 -21.55
CA VAL A 565 12.55 16.50 -22.80
C VAL A 565 13.64 17.55 -22.60
N MET A 566 13.69 18.20 -21.44
CA MET A 566 14.70 19.22 -21.16
C MET A 566 16.08 18.57 -20.96
N PRO A 567 17.12 18.97 -21.73
CA PRO A 567 18.47 18.52 -21.48
C PRO A 567 19.11 19.36 -20.37
N GLU A 568 19.75 18.70 -19.43
CA GLU A 568 20.87 19.31 -18.71
C GLU A 568 22.13 18.64 -19.26
N GLU A 569 22.97 19.39 -19.97
CA GLU A 569 24.37 19.00 -20.11
C GLU A 569 24.93 18.77 -18.71
N GLY A 570 25.61 17.64 -18.50
CA GLY A 570 26.05 17.25 -17.17
C GLY A 570 24.94 16.67 -16.27
N SER A 571 23.77 16.33 -16.82
CA SER A 571 22.74 15.61 -16.07
C SER A 571 23.29 14.31 -15.45
N PRO A 572 22.73 13.84 -14.31
CA PRO A 572 23.15 12.59 -13.69
C PRO A 572 23.14 11.38 -14.63
N ALA A 573 22.23 11.37 -15.61
CA ALA A 573 22.14 10.30 -16.60
C ALA A 573 23.27 10.34 -17.62
N GLN A 574 23.68 11.54 -18.05
CA GLN A 574 24.86 11.70 -18.92
C GLN A 574 26.13 11.30 -18.18
N LEU A 575 26.30 11.72 -16.92
CA LEU A 575 27.46 11.33 -16.09
C LEU A 575 27.56 9.81 -15.91
N VAL A 576 26.42 9.14 -15.70
CA VAL A 576 26.35 7.67 -15.65
C VAL A 576 26.75 7.03 -16.98
N TRP A 577 26.27 7.60 -18.10
CA TRP A 577 26.62 7.11 -19.44
C TRP A 577 28.11 7.25 -19.72
N ASP A 578 28.69 8.42 -19.44
CA ASP A 578 30.10 8.73 -19.66
C ASP A 578 30.99 7.84 -18.77
N LYS A 579 30.64 7.69 -17.49
CA LYS A 579 31.32 6.75 -16.56
C LYS A 579 31.29 5.31 -17.07
N ALA A 580 30.17 4.84 -17.61
CA ALA A 580 30.08 3.49 -18.16
C ALA A 580 30.98 3.27 -19.39
N HIS A 581 31.33 4.35 -20.10
CA HIS A 581 32.22 4.34 -21.26
C HIS A 581 33.67 4.73 -20.94
N GLY A 582 33.97 5.13 -19.70
CA GLY A 582 35.31 5.54 -19.27
C GLY A 582 35.73 6.89 -19.83
N VAL A 583 34.76 7.79 -20.06
CA VAL A 583 34.95 9.16 -20.52
C VAL A 583 35.04 10.11 -19.34
#